data_AF-A0A165ZS22-F1
#
_entry.id   AF-A0A165ZS22-F1
#
_cell.length_a   1.000
_cell.length_b   1.000
_cell.length_c   1.000
_cell.angle_alpha   90.00
_cell.angle_beta   90.00
_cell.angle_gamma   90.00
#
_symmetry.space_group_name_H-M   'P 1'
#
loop_
_entity.id
_entity.type
_entity.pdbx_description
1 polymer ?
#
loop_
_entity_poly.entity_id
_entity_poly.type
_entity_poly.pdbx_seq_one_letter_code
_entity_poly.pdbx_strand_id
1 'polypeptide(L)'
;MISKKLKADSDLSHAEWLGVLCVAHRFNCPTIHARATRQVTRIPVIPNQAACLLGCAEAHGLDVRFLEQALTTIITRPEPLSSEELECLSRPLAARIACAREKWARLDSLHTNSPVPSQPGQRTNTKGGYNYDIFDPPPCEHCGARTHRSPKAESIITEGWGARDSNRSGAAVFCSP
;
A
#
# COMPACT_ATOMS: atom_id res chain seq x y z
N MET A 1 -32.79 16.19 14.78
CA MET A 1 -32.33 15.13 15.71
C MET A 1 -31.52 14.02 14.99
N ILE A 2 -30.57 14.37 14.11
CA ILE A 2 -29.77 13.37 13.35
C ILE A 2 -28.31 13.28 13.86
N SER A 3 -27.81 14.30 14.55
CA SER A 3 -26.38 14.38 14.96
C SER A 3 -25.93 13.47 16.10
N LYS A 4 -26.83 12.78 16.82
CA LYS A 4 -26.43 11.86 17.90
C LYS A 4 -26.08 10.44 17.40
N LYS A 5 -26.51 10.06 16.19
CA LYS A 5 -26.31 8.69 15.67
C LYS A 5 -24.92 8.45 15.07
N LEU A 6 -24.18 9.50 14.72
CA LEU A 6 -22.86 9.40 14.07
C LEU A 6 -21.68 9.33 15.05
N LYS A 7 -21.87 9.66 16.34
CA LYS A 7 -20.76 9.65 17.31
C LYS A 7 -20.37 8.25 17.74
N ALA A 8 -21.34 7.34 17.89
CA ALA A 8 -21.09 5.94 18.27
C ALA A 8 -20.38 5.13 17.16
N ASP A 9 -20.41 5.62 15.92
CA ASP A 9 -19.79 4.95 14.78
C ASP A 9 -18.26 5.16 14.71
N SER A 10 -17.70 5.98 15.61
CA SER A 10 -16.31 6.48 15.53
C SER A 10 -15.35 5.85 16.56
N ASP A 11 -15.83 4.94 17.41
CA ASP A 11 -15.04 4.44 18.56
C ASP A 11 -14.33 3.11 18.29
N LEU A 12 -14.65 2.42 17.19
CA LEU A 12 -14.03 1.15 16.84
C LEU A 12 -12.66 1.37 16.17
N SER A 13 -11.66 0.67 16.67
CA SER A 13 -10.31 0.56 16.10
C SER A 13 -10.30 -0.19 14.75
N HIS A 14 -9.20 -0.11 14.01
CA HIS A 14 -9.03 -0.86 12.76
C HIS A 14 -9.27 -2.37 12.93
N ALA A 15 -8.71 -2.95 13.99
CA ALA A 15 -8.82 -4.39 14.25
C ALA A 15 -10.27 -4.79 14.52
N GLU A 16 -11.02 -3.97 15.26
CA GLU A 16 -12.45 -4.21 15.51
C GLU A 16 -13.27 -4.10 14.22
N TRP A 17 -12.99 -3.11 13.37
CA TRP A 17 -13.64 -3.00 12.07
C TRP A 17 -13.33 -4.17 11.13
N LEU A 18 -12.10 -4.71 11.17
CA LEU A 18 -11.76 -5.96 10.47
C LEU A 18 -12.58 -7.13 11.01
N GLY A 19 -12.73 -7.25 12.33
CA GLY A 19 -13.59 -8.26 12.95
C GLY A 19 -15.05 -8.14 12.47
N VAL A 20 -15.60 -6.92 12.47
CA VAL A 20 -16.97 -6.64 11.95
C VAL A 20 -17.09 -7.04 10.48
N LEU A 21 -16.08 -6.71 9.67
CA LEU A 21 -16.05 -7.07 8.25
C LEU A 21 -16.09 -8.60 8.05
N CYS A 22 -15.33 -9.36 8.84
CA CYS A 22 -15.29 -10.81 8.78
C CYS A 22 -16.64 -11.44 9.16
N VAL A 23 -17.25 -10.95 10.25
CA VAL A 23 -18.59 -11.39 10.67
C VAL A 23 -19.62 -11.07 9.59
N ALA A 24 -19.61 -9.84 9.08
CA ALA A 24 -20.55 -9.41 8.04
C ALA A 24 -20.42 -10.23 6.75
N HIS A 25 -19.19 -10.62 6.38
CA HIS A 25 -18.94 -11.52 5.26
C HIS A 25 -19.51 -12.92 5.53
N ARG A 26 -19.19 -13.51 6.69
CA ARG A 26 -19.63 -14.86 7.07
C ARG A 26 -21.15 -15.03 7.11
N PHE A 27 -21.87 -14.01 7.59
CA PHE A 27 -23.34 -14.04 7.70
C PHE A 27 -24.04 -13.37 6.50
N ASN A 28 -23.32 -13.09 5.41
CA ASN A 28 -23.85 -12.48 4.19
C ASN A 28 -24.71 -11.23 4.46
N CYS A 29 -24.16 -10.29 5.23
CA CYS A 29 -24.79 -9.02 5.59
C CYS A 29 -24.19 -7.88 4.74
N PRO A 30 -24.65 -7.67 3.48
CA PRO A 30 -23.97 -6.81 2.52
C PRO A 30 -23.90 -5.33 2.95
N THR A 31 -24.92 -4.84 3.68
CA THR A 31 -24.96 -3.46 4.18
C THR A 31 -23.90 -3.22 5.25
N ILE A 32 -23.74 -4.17 6.18
CA ILE A 32 -22.72 -4.11 7.23
C ILE A 32 -21.34 -4.31 6.62
N HIS A 33 -21.21 -5.24 5.66
CA HIS A 33 -19.97 -5.48 4.94
C HIS A 33 -19.48 -4.22 4.24
N ALA A 34 -20.31 -3.59 3.38
CA ALA A 34 -19.96 -2.37 2.67
C ALA A 34 -19.58 -1.23 3.63
N ARG A 35 -20.26 -1.15 4.78
CA ARG A 35 -19.94 -0.16 5.81
C ARG A 35 -18.60 -0.44 6.48
N ALA A 36 -18.34 -1.66 6.91
CA ALA A 36 -17.09 -2.06 7.54
C ALA A 36 -15.90 -1.88 6.59
N THR A 37 -16.05 -2.28 5.32
CA THR A 37 -15.06 -2.05 4.26
C THR A 37 -14.67 -0.58 4.18
N ARG A 38 -15.66 0.33 4.10
CA ARG A 38 -15.40 1.78 4.02
C ARG A 38 -14.66 2.30 5.24
N GLN A 39 -15.00 1.82 6.44
CA GLN A 39 -14.35 2.30 7.66
C GLN A 39 -12.91 1.81 7.76
N VAL A 40 -12.64 0.52 7.49
CA VAL A 40 -11.28 -0.03 7.49
C VAL A 40 -10.36 0.76 6.53
N THR A 41 -10.85 1.11 5.34
CA THR A 41 -10.06 1.87 4.35
C THR A 41 -9.90 3.35 4.66
N ARG A 42 -10.75 3.91 5.53
CA ARG A 42 -10.77 5.35 5.83
C ARG A 42 -9.90 5.71 7.03
N ILE A 43 -9.78 4.82 8.00
CA ILE A 43 -9.01 5.10 9.21
C ILE A 43 -7.51 5.14 8.82
N PRO A 44 -6.78 6.22 9.16
CA PRO A 44 -5.38 6.36 8.79
C PRO A 44 -4.53 5.32 9.51
N VAL A 45 -3.65 4.64 8.77
CA VAL A 45 -2.76 3.63 9.35
C VAL A 45 -1.62 4.30 10.10
N ILE A 46 -1.48 3.94 11.38
CA ILE A 46 -0.33 4.35 12.20
C ILE A 46 0.86 3.43 11.85
N PRO A 47 2.06 3.97 11.56
CA PRO A 47 3.19 3.16 11.10
C PRO A 47 3.56 1.97 11.99
N ASN A 48 3.52 2.16 13.31
CA ASN A 48 3.85 1.12 14.30
C ASN A 48 2.76 0.05 14.43
N GLN A 49 1.58 0.25 13.84
CA GLN A 49 0.46 -0.70 13.86
C GLN A 49 0.27 -1.40 12.51
N ALA A 50 1.00 -0.99 11.47
CA ALA A 50 0.84 -1.53 10.12
C ALA A 50 1.09 -3.05 10.07
N ALA A 51 2.12 -3.54 10.77
CA ALA A 51 2.44 -4.96 10.82
C ALA A 51 1.31 -5.77 11.48
N CYS A 52 0.85 -5.33 12.65
CA CYS A 52 -0.24 -5.98 13.38
C CYS A 52 -1.53 -6.00 12.56
N LEU A 53 -1.82 -4.91 11.83
CA LEU A 53 -3.00 -4.81 10.99
C LEU A 53 -2.96 -5.77 9.80
N LEU A 54 -1.80 -5.90 9.14
CA LEU A 54 -1.60 -6.83 8.04
C LEU A 54 -1.67 -8.29 8.51
N GLY A 55 -1.07 -8.59 9.65
CA GLY A 55 -1.16 -9.90 10.30
C GLY A 55 -2.60 -10.26 10.68
N CYS A 56 -3.35 -9.29 11.24
CA CYS A 56 -4.76 -9.46 11.56
C CYS A 56 -5.60 -9.75 10.30
N ALA A 57 -5.38 -9.00 9.21
CA ALA A 57 -6.06 -9.27 7.94
C ALA A 57 -5.74 -10.68 7.41
N GLU A 58 -4.46 -11.07 7.42
CA GLU A 58 -4.05 -12.41 7.00
C GLU A 58 -4.69 -13.52 7.85
N ALA A 59 -4.70 -13.37 9.19
CA ALA A 59 -5.32 -14.32 10.11
C ALA A 59 -6.83 -14.48 9.86
N HIS A 60 -7.47 -13.45 9.33
CA HIS A 60 -8.87 -13.46 8.92
C HIS A 60 -9.09 -13.93 7.46
N GLY A 61 -8.03 -14.37 6.77
CA GLY A 61 -8.08 -14.79 5.37
C GLY A 61 -8.34 -13.63 4.40
N LEU A 62 -8.16 -12.38 4.82
CA LEU A 62 -8.28 -11.23 3.94
C LEU A 62 -7.01 -11.06 3.11
N ASP A 63 -7.19 -10.74 1.83
CA ASP A 63 -6.10 -10.31 0.98
C ASP A 63 -5.50 -9.02 1.54
N VAL A 64 -4.23 -9.07 1.96
CA VAL A 64 -3.50 -7.94 2.52
C VAL A 64 -3.43 -6.72 1.58
N ARG A 65 -3.61 -6.91 0.26
CA ARG A 65 -3.74 -5.81 -0.72
C ARG A 65 -4.97 -4.93 -0.47
N PHE A 66 -5.96 -5.42 0.28
CA PHE A 66 -7.09 -4.61 0.73
C PHE A 66 -6.61 -3.44 1.59
N LEU A 67 -5.54 -3.63 2.36
CA LEU A 67 -4.92 -2.64 3.26
C LEU A 67 -3.71 -1.99 2.60
N GLU A 68 -3.91 -1.43 1.41
CA GLU A 68 -2.84 -0.82 0.61
C GLU A 68 -2.06 0.25 1.38
N GLN A 69 -2.73 1.09 2.17
CA GLN A 69 -2.06 2.09 3.00
C GLN A 69 -1.09 1.44 4.00
N ALA A 70 -1.47 0.32 4.64
CA ALA A 70 -0.62 -0.38 5.58
C ALA A 70 0.58 -1.04 4.88
N LEU A 71 0.37 -1.64 3.71
CA LEU A 71 1.45 -2.19 2.89
C LEU A 71 2.44 -1.10 2.46
N THR A 72 1.94 0.03 1.95
CA THR A 72 2.81 1.15 1.58
C THR A 72 3.59 1.65 2.79
N THR A 73 2.93 1.91 3.91
CA THR A 73 3.61 2.39 5.13
C THR A 73 4.67 1.42 5.63
N ILE A 74 4.40 0.11 5.66
CA ILE A 74 5.38 -0.88 6.13
C ILE A 74 6.50 -1.12 5.12
N ILE A 75 6.28 -0.92 3.82
CA ILE A 75 7.31 -1.10 2.79
C ILE A 75 8.26 0.11 2.75
N THR A 76 7.72 1.32 2.83
CA THR A 76 8.50 2.55 2.60
C THR A 76 9.18 3.09 3.85
N ARG A 77 8.81 2.63 5.06
CA ARG A 77 9.41 3.16 6.29
C ARG A 77 10.91 2.80 6.40
N PRO A 78 11.75 3.71 6.94
CA PRO A 78 13.18 3.45 7.09
C PRO A 78 13.49 2.45 8.21
N GLU A 79 12.67 2.38 9.26
CA GLU A 79 12.92 1.53 10.41
C GLU A 79 12.74 0.03 10.09
N PRO A 80 13.60 -0.85 10.62
CA PRO A 80 13.44 -2.29 10.49
C PRO A 80 12.15 -2.78 11.19
N LEU A 81 11.75 -4.01 10.88
CA LEU A 81 10.67 -4.69 11.62
C LEU A 81 11.15 -5.01 13.04
N SER A 82 10.39 -4.59 14.04
CA SER A 82 10.67 -4.97 15.43
C SER A 82 10.33 -6.45 15.65
N SER A 83 10.85 -7.04 16.72
CA SER A 83 10.51 -8.42 17.09
C SER A 83 9.01 -8.60 17.33
N GLU A 84 8.37 -7.64 17.99
CA GLU A 84 6.94 -7.65 18.29
C GLU A 84 6.08 -7.61 17.01
N GLU A 85 6.51 -6.83 16.01
CA GLU A 85 5.84 -6.77 14.72
C GLU A 85 5.99 -8.07 13.93
N LEU A 86 7.16 -8.71 14.00
CA LEU A 86 7.40 -10.00 13.37
C LEU A 86 6.55 -11.12 13.97
N GLU A 87 6.26 -11.06 15.28
CA GLU A 87 5.36 -12.01 15.96
C GLU A 87 3.92 -11.91 15.46
N CYS A 88 3.50 -10.73 14.97
CA CYS A 88 2.17 -10.52 14.43
C CYS A 88 2.00 -11.03 12.99
N LEU A 89 3.10 -11.31 12.28
CA LEU A 89 3.08 -11.68 10.86
C LEU A 89 3.32 -13.18 10.70
N SER A 90 2.64 -13.81 9.73
CA SER A 90 3.06 -15.14 9.32
C SER A 90 4.45 -15.08 8.67
N ARG A 91 5.19 -16.19 8.75
CA ARG A 91 6.49 -16.35 8.06
C ARG A 91 6.43 -15.99 6.56
N PRO A 92 5.46 -16.48 5.77
CA PRO A 92 5.39 -16.12 4.34
C PRO A 92 5.10 -14.64 4.13
N LEU A 93 4.22 -14.01 4.93
CA LEU A 93 3.94 -12.58 4.81
C LEU A 93 5.16 -11.72 5.17
N ALA A 94 5.83 -12.06 6.27
CA ALA A 94 7.05 -11.39 6.69
C ALA A 94 8.15 -11.48 5.61
N ALA A 95 8.34 -12.65 5.00
CA ALA A 95 9.30 -12.83 3.90
C ALA A 95 8.96 -11.96 2.68
N ARG A 96 7.67 -11.89 2.29
CA ARG A 96 7.23 -11.05 1.16
C ARG A 96 7.42 -9.57 1.45
N ILE A 97 7.10 -9.12 2.67
CA ILE A 97 7.34 -7.74 3.10
C ILE A 97 8.83 -7.43 3.08
N ALA A 98 9.69 -8.33 3.57
CA ALA A 98 11.14 -8.15 3.53
C ALA A 98 11.68 -8.00 2.10
N CYS A 99 11.25 -8.85 1.16
CA CYS A 99 11.62 -8.74 -0.26
C CYS A 99 11.14 -7.41 -0.87
N ALA A 100 9.91 -7.00 -0.57
CA ALA A 100 9.37 -5.73 -1.06
C ALA A 100 10.12 -4.52 -0.50
N ARG A 101 10.48 -4.54 0.79
CA ARG A 101 11.29 -3.53 1.45
C ARG A 101 12.69 -3.43 0.86
N GLU A 102 13.36 -4.57 0.64
CA GLU A 102 14.68 -4.61 0.01
C GLU A 102 14.62 -3.99 -1.39
N LYS A 103 13.59 -4.34 -2.17
CA LYS A 103 13.39 -3.77 -3.49
C LYS A 103 13.16 -2.26 -3.45
N TRP A 104 12.32 -1.79 -2.51
CA TRP A 104 12.09 -0.36 -2.30
C TRP A 104 13.39 0.36 -1.96
N ALA A 105 14.15 -0.14 -0.99
CA ALA A 105 15.41 0.45 -0.56
C ALA A 105 16.43 0.54 -1.71
N ARG A 106 16.52 -0.48 -2.58
CA ARG A 106 17.38 -0.45 -3.77
C ARG A 106 16.94 0.64 -4.76
N LEU A 107 15.65 0.71 -5.08
CA LEU A 107 15.14 1.71 -6.02
C LEU A 107 15.25 3.14 -5.47
N ASP A 108 14.97 3.32 -4.17
CA ASP A 108 15.10 4.61 -3.49
C ASP A 108 16.56 5.06 -3.41
N SER A 109 17.49 4.12 -3.17
CA SER A 109 18.94 4.39 -3.24
C SER A 109 19.37 4.80 -4.66
N LEU A 110 18.84 4.18 -5.70
CA LEU A 110 19.12 4.58 -7.09
C LEU A 110 18.55 5.97 -7.41
N HIS A 111 17.38 6.30 -6.85
CA HIS A 111 16.77 7.61 -7.02
C HIS A 111 17.54 8.72 -6.29
N THR A 112 17.86 8.52 -5.01
CA THR A 112 18.59 9.50 -4.19
C THR A 112 20.01 9.78 -4.71
N ASN A 113 20.66 8.78 -5.32
CA ASN A 113 21.97 8.95 -5.96
C ASN A 113 21.90 9.45 -7.40
N SER A 114 20.70 9.67 -7.96
CA SER A 114 20.56 10.26 -9.29
C SER A 114 20.91 11.74 -9.24
N PRO A 115 21.68 12.27 -10.22
CA PRO A 115 21.90 13.70 -10.29
C PRO A 115 20.56 14.40 -10.45
N VAL A 116 20.28 15.35 -9.54
CA VAL A 116 19.11 16.23 -9.66
C VAL A 116 19.24 16.91 -11.02
N PRO A 117 18.23 16.83 -11.91
CA PRO A 117 18.30 17.54 -13.18
C PRO A 117 18.54 19.01 -12.86
N SER A 118 19.73 19.50 -13.20
CA SER A 118 20.10 20.90 -13.12
C SER A 118 19.04 21.65 -13.91
N GLN A 119 18.12 22.34 -13.23
CA GLN A 119 16.98 23.02 -13.86
C GLN A 119 17.44 23.76 -15.12
N PRO A 120 17.12 23.29 -16.33
CA PRO A 120 17.24 24.11 -17.51
C PRO A 120 15.92 24.87 -17.60
N GLY A 121 15.99 26.20 -17.72
CA GLY A 121 14.82 27.06 -17.80
C GLY A 121 13.72 26.48 -18.69
N GLN A 122 12.48 26.59 -18.20
CA GLN A 122 11.22 26.35 -18.91
C GLN A 122 11.39 26.14 -20.42
N ARG A 123 11.42 24.89 -20.87
CA ARG A 123 11.10 24.58 -22.26
C ARG A 123 9.66 24.11 -22.32
N THR A 124 8.87 24.98 -22.92
CA THR A 124 7.45 24.85 -23.19
C THR A 124 7.16 23.59 -24.00
N ASN A 125 6.02 22.97 -23.65
CA ASN A 125 5.21 22.05 -24.43
C ASN A 125 5.62 21.85 -25.90
N THR A 126 6.13 20.67 -26.22
CA THR A 126 5.84 20.04 -27.50
C THR A 126 5.18 18.70 -27.24
N LYS A 127 3.93 18.61 -27.70
CA LYS A 127 3.11 17.40 -27.76
C LYS A 127 3.87 16.31 -28.52
N GLY A 128 4.64 15.49 -27.81
CA GLY A 128 5.23 14.25 -28.30
C GLY A 128 4.64 13.12 -27.48
N GLY A 129 3.67 12.41 -28.06
CA GLY A 129 3.03 11.24 -27.46
C GLY A 129 4.01 10.07 -27.38
N TYR A 130 4.85 10.07 -26.36
CA TYR A 130 5.67 8.92 -26.02
C TYR A 130 5.13 8.33 -24.73
N ASN A 131 4.67 7.09 -24.82
CA ASN A 131 4.17 6.32 -23.71
C ASN A 131 5.38 5.75 -22.94
N TYR A 132 5.98 6.53 -22.03
CA TYR A 132 7.19 6.15 -21.28
C TYR A 132 6.91 5.21 -20.09
N ASP A 133 5.94 4.32 -20.21
CA ASP A 133 5.46 3.59 -19.04
C ASP A 133 6.38 2.46 -18.56
N ILE A 134 7.53 2.17 -19.19
CA ILE A 134 8.28 0.96 -18.82
C ILE A 134 9.80 1.08 -18.54
N PHE A 135 10.63 1.96 -19.09
CA PHE A 135 12.02 2.08 -18.61
C PHE A 135 12.63 3.48 -18.81
N ASP A 136 13.22 4.01 -17.72
CA ASP A 136 14.13 5.15 -17.56
C ASP A 136 14.00 6.37 -18.51
N PRO A 137 13.88 7.61 -17.99
CA PRO A 137 14.00 8.80 -18.82
C PRO A 137 15.36 8.82 -19.56
N PRO A 138 15.41 9.43 -20.77
CA PRO A 138 16.64 9.50 -21.53
C PRO A 138 17.76 10.18 -20.71
N PRO A 139 19.02 9.75 -20.89
CA PRO A 139 20.15 10.34 -20.19
C PRO A 139 20.25 11.84 -20.51
N CYS A 140 20.71 12.63 -19.54
CA CYS A 140 20.94 14.06 -19.71
C CYS A 140 21.84 14.32 -20.92
N GLU A 141 21.39 15.13 -21.87
CA GLU A 141 22.12 15.43 -23.10
C GLU A 141 23.47 16.12 -22.85
N HIS A 142 23.63 16.78 -21.70
CA HIS A 142 24.85 17.52 -21.35
C HIS A 142 25.90 16.69 -20.62
N CYS A 143 25.50 15.77 -19.74
CA CYS A 143 26.44 15.01 -18.91
C CYS A 143 26.32 13.48 -19.06
N GLY A 144 25.40 13.00 -19.89
CA GLY A 144 25.13 11.57 -20.10
C GLY A 144 24.52 10.85 -18.89
N ALA A 145 24.28 11.56 -17.78
CA ALA A 145 23.80 10.93 -16.56
C ALA A 145 22.32 10.52 -16.67
N ARG A 146 22.01 9.33 -16.18
CA ARG A 146 20.63 8.83 -16.11
C ARG A 146 19.95 9.38 -14.87
N THR A 147 18.70 9.80 -15.01
CA THR A 147 17.85 10.14 -13.87
C THR A 147 16.94 8.96 -13.58
N HIS A 148 16.91 8.48 -12.34
CA HIS A 148 15.93 7.48 -11.93
C HIS A 148 14.70 8.18 -11.38
N ARG A 149 13.51 7.77 -11.82
CA ARG A 149 12.25 8.26 -11.26
C ARG A 149 12.11 7.78 -9.81
N SER A 150 11.42 8.58 -9.00
CA SER A 150 11.05 8.16 -7.64
C SER A 150 10.27 6.84 -7.71
N PRO A 151 10.64 5.84 -6.89
CA PRO A 151 9.90 4.58 -6.88
C PRO A 151 8.45 4.80 -6.45
N LYS A 152 7.53 4.06 -7.06
CA LYS A 152 6.12 4.04 -6.69
C LYS A 152 5.84 2.80 -5.85
N ALA A 153 5.40 2.96 -4.60
CA ALA A 153 5.16 1.83 -3.70
C ALA A 153 4.14 0.85 -4.29
N GLU A 154 3.15 1.36 -5.02
CA GLU A 154 2.10 0.60 -5.70
C GLU A 154 2.69 -0.37 -6.74
N SER A 155 3.78 0.01 -7.42
CA SER A 155 4.45 -0.85 -8.39
C SER A 155 5.14 -2.04 -7.72
N ILE A 156 5.75 -1.83 -6.54
CA ILE A 156 6.40 -2.89 -5.78
C ILE A 156 5.35 -3.84 -5.19
N ILE A 157 4.24 -3.31 -4.69
CA ILE A 157 3.12 -4.11 -4.20
C ILE A 157 2.54 -4.95 -5.35
N THR A 158 2.35 -4.36 -6.54
CA THR A 158 1.82 -5.05 -7.72
C THR A 158 2.74 -6.19 -8.17
N GLU A 159 4.06 -6.03 -8.09
CA GLU A 159 4.98 -7.10 -8.45
C GLU A 159 5.08 -8.21 -7.40
N GLY A 160 5.08 -7.84 -6.11
CA GLY A 160 5.17 -8.82 -5.01
C GLY A 160 3.87 -9.59 -4.75
N TRP A 161 2.71 -9.02 -5.09
CA TRP A 161 1.38 -9.59 -4.86
C TRP A 161 0.53 -9.79 -6.11
N GLY A 162 1.06 -9.47 -7.29
CA GLY A 162 0.32 -9.51 -8.54
C GLY A 162 -0.62 -8.30 -8.69
N ALA A 163 -1.04 -8.05 -9.94
CA ALA A 163 -2.02 -7.03 -10.25
C ALA A 163 -3.32 -7.27 -9.46
N ARG A 164 -3.85 -6.19 -8.88
CA ARG A 164 -5.19 -6.21 -8.29
C ARG A 164 -6.19 -6.24 -9.43
N ASP A 165 -7.17 -7.14 -9.36
CA ASP A 165 -8.28 -7.12 -10.31
C ASP A 165 -8.95 -5.74 -10.24
N SER A 166 -8.92 -5.00 -11.34
CA SER A 166 -9.47 -3.65 -11.43
C SER A 166 -10.96 -3.60 -11.06
N ASN A 167 -11.69 -4.70 -11.29
CA ASN A 167 -13.08 -4.90 -10.89
C ASN A 167 -13.29 -5.09 -9.38
N ARG A 168 -12.22 -5.23 -8.59
CA ARG A 168 -12.24 -5.49 -7.13
C ARG A 168 -11.49 -4.43 -6.32
N SER A 169 -11.19 -3.29 -6.93
CA SER A 169 -10.58 -2.15 -6.23
C SER A 169 -11.47 -1.69 -5.08
N GLY A 170 -10.95 -1.71 -3.85
CA GLY A 170 -11.70 -1.39 -2.63
C GLY A 170 -12.62 -2.50 -2.11
N ALA A 171 -12.68 -3.66 -2.76
CA ALA A 171 -13.38 -4.82 -2.23
C ALA A 171 -12.47 -5.61 -1.28
N ALA A 172 -13.03 -6.05 -0.15
CA ALA A 172 -12.40 -7.04 0.71
C ALA A 172 -12.51 -8.41 0.03
N VAL A 173 -11.38 -8.97 -0.38
CA VAL A 173 -11.31 -10.31 -0.99
C VAL A 173 -10.87 -11.26 0.11
N PHE A 174 -11.72 -12.24 0.42
CA PHE A 174 -11.37 -13.33 1.31
C PHE A 174 -10.77 -14.47 0.48
N CYS A 175 -9.58 -14.91 0.83
CA CYS A 175 -8.98 -16.12 0.28
C CYS A 175 -9.80 -17.32 0.73
N SER A 176 -10.10 -18.23 -0.19
CA SER A 176 -10.68 -19.52 0.18
C SER A 176 -9.71 -20.26 1.12
N PRO A 177 -10.22 -20.93 2.17
CA PRO A 177 -9.38 -21.67 3.11
C PRO A 177 -8.59 -22.80 2.42
#